data_AF-A0A5A7U365-F1
#
_entry.id   AF-A0A5A7U365-F1
#
_cell.length_a   1.000
_cell.length_b   1.000
_cell.length_c   1.000
_cell.angle_alpha   90.00
_cell.angle_beta   90.00
_cell.angle_gamma   90.00
#
_symmetry.space_group_name_H-M   'P 1'
#
loop_
_entity.id
_entity.type
_entity.pdbx_description
1 polymer ?
#
loop_
_entity_poly.entity_id
_entity_poly.type
_entity_poly.pdbx_seq_one_letter_code
_entity_poly.pdbx_strand_id
1 'polypeptide(L)'
;MSSANQSGKTQKDRLVELEEQMLYLTEVLDSIRFLESRLEEIAEKTDTIDAQSQAPAGGAIPFSRVKIPKPKLLCGARDAKALENYIFDLEQYFRATNTVTEEAKVTPTTMHLSEDAKLWWRSRYVDMQEGRCTIDT
;
A
#
# COMPACT_ATOMS: atom_id res chain seq x y z
N MET A 1 26.67 43.61 -47.64
CA MET A 1 27.05 42.19 -47.82
C MET A 1 27.25 41.57 -46.43
N SER A 2 26.22 40.96 -45.81
CA SER A 2 26.37 40.29 -44.48
C SER A 2 25.44 39.10 -44.22
N SER A 3 24.44 38.81 -45.06
CA SER A 3 23.40 37.84 -44.73
C SER A 3 23.82 36.36 -44.87
N ALA A 4 24.83 36.06 -45.70
CA ALA A 4 25.21 34.67 -46.00
C ALA A 4 25.98 33.98 -44.85
N ASN A 5 26.79 34.71 -44.09
CA ASN A 5 27.55 34.14 -42.96
C ASN A 5 26.69 33.89 -41.71
N GLN A 6 25.59 34.63 -41.56
CA GLN A 6 24.72 34.52 -40.38
C GLN A 6 23.81 33.28 -40.46
N SER A 7 23.30 32.96 -41.66
CA SER A 7 22.47 31.77 -41.92
C SER A 7 23.21 30.45 -41.65
N GLY A 8 24.48 30.34 -42.06
CA GLY A 8 25.28 29.13 -41.84
C GLY A 8 25.64 28.91 -40.36
N LYS A 9 25.72 29.98 -39.57
CA LYS A 9 25.93 29.90 -38.12
C LYS A 9 24.68 29.36 -37.41
N THR A 10 23.51 29.91 -37.73
CA THR A 10 22.22 29.44 -37.20
C THR A 10 21.91 27.98 -37.53
N GLN A 11 22.31 27.48 -38.71
CA GLN A 11 22.14 26.07 -39.05
C GLN A 11 23.03 25.13 -38.23
N LYS A 12 24.26 25.55 -37.91
CA LYS A 12 25.17 24.78 -37.05
C LYS A 12 24.70 24.71 -35.61
N ASP A 13 24.24 25.84 -35.05
CA ASP A 13 23.75 25.89 -33.68
C ASP A 13 22.54 24.96 -33.47
N ARG A 14 21.62 24.92 -34.46
CA ARG A 14 20.46 24.00 -34.45
C ARG A 14 20.84 22.52 -34.61
N LEU A 15 21.94 22.23 -35.31
CA LEU A 15 22.43 20.87 -35.47
C LEU A 15 22.99 20.35 -34.14
N VAL A 16 23.75 21.18 -33.43
CA VAL A 16 24.31 20.84 -32.11
C VAL A 16 23.19 20.61 -31.09
N GLU A 17 22.16 21.45 -31.09
CA GLU A 17 21.00 21.28 -30.20
C GLU A 17 20.23 19.98 -30.48
N LEU A 18 20.09 19.60 -31.76
CA LEU A 18 19.50 18.31 -32.13
C LEU A 18 20.37 17.12 -31.72
N GLU A 19 21.69 17.22 -31.81
CA GLU A 19 22.63 16.18 -31.35
C GLU A 19 22.53 16.00 -29.82
N GLU A 20 22.44 17.08 -29.05
CA GLU A 20 22.22 17.03 -27.61
C GLU A 20 20.87 16.39 -27.26
N GLN A 21 19.80 16.74 -27.97
CA GLN A 21 18.49 16.11 -27.77
C GLN A 21 18.48 14.62 -28.14
N MET A 22 19.19 14.22 -29.19
CA MET A 22 19.34 12.82 -29.55
C MET A 22 20.11 12.03 -28.49
N LEU A 23 21.12 12.65 -27.86
CA LEU A 23 21.86 12.03 -26.76
C LEU A 23 20.96 11.81 -25.54
N TYR A 24 20.14 12.80 -25.18
CA TYR A 24 19.17 12.69 -24.09
C TYR A 24 18.13 11.59 -24.35
N LEU A 25 17.59 11.52 -25.57
CA LEU A 25 16.65 10.47 -25.95
C LEU A 25 17.27 9.08 -25.87
N THR A 26 18.55 8.94 -26.22
CA THR A 26 19.28 7.67 -26.11
C THR A 26 19.41 7.24 -24.65
N GLU A 27 19.76 8.15 -23.75
CA GLU A 27 19.87 7.89 -22.31
C GLU A 27 18.52 7.51 -21.69
N VAL A 28 17.43 8.17 -22.11
CA VAL A 28 16.07 7.84 -21.68
C VAL A 28 15.67 6.44 -22.15
N LEU A 29 15.96 6.08 -23.40
CA LEU A 29 15.67 4.74 -23.93
C LEU A 29 16.45 3.65 -23.18
N ASP A 30 17.70 3.90 -22.83
CA ASP A 30 18.51 2.98 -22.02
C ASP A 30 17.91 2.76 -20.63
N SER A 31 17.45 3.84 -20.01
CA SER A 31 16.77 3.80 -18.71
C SER A 31 15.46 3.03 -18.76
N ILE A 32 14.66 3.22 -19.82
CA ILE A 32 13.41 2.46 -20.03
C ILE A 32 13.72 0.97 -20.16
N ARG A 33 14.67 0.59 -21.01
CA ARG A 33 15.08 -0.82 -21.19
C ARG A 33 15.55 -1.45 -19.88
N PHE A 34 16.29 -0.70 -19.06
CA PHE A 34 16.71 -1.15 -17.75
C PHE A 34 15.51 -1.37 -16.81
N LEU A 35 14.56 -0.45 -16.78
CA LEU A 35 13.36 -0.58 -15.95
C LEU A 35 12.48 -1.76 -16.41
N GLU A 36 12.32 -1.97 -17.72
CA GLU A 36 11.61 -3.12 -18.27
C GLU A 36 12.25 -4.44 -17.83
N SER A 37 13.58 -4.56 -17.92
CA SER A 37 14.30 -5.75 -17.44
C SER A 37 14.09 -5.99 -15.94
N ARG A 38 14.05 -4.93 -15.13
CA ARG A 38 13.79 -5.06 -13.69
C ARG A 38 12.35 -5.46 -13.39
N LEU A 39 11.38 -5.01 -14.19
CA LEU A 39 9.98 -5.43 -14.04
C LEU A 39 9.81 -6.91 -14.39
N GLU A 40 10.46 -7.38 -15.46
CA GLU A 40 10.42 -8.80 -15.85
C GLU A 40 11.03 -9.70 -14.76
N GLU A 41 12.19 -9.32 -14.20
CA GLU A 41 12.82 -10.05 -13.09
C GLU A 41 11.90 -10.12 -11.85
N ILE A 42 11.19 -9.03 -11.55
CA ILE A 42 10.22 -8.98 -10.44
C ILE A 42 9.01 -9.87 -10.75
N ALA A 43 8.52 -9.87 -12.00
CA ALA A 43 7.40 -10.71 -12.42
C ALA A 43 7.75 -12.20 -12.29
N GLU A 44 8.89 -12.64 -12.81
CA GLU A 44 9.37 -14.03 -12.70
C GLU A 44 9.55 -14.44 -11.22
N LYS A 45 10.12 -13.55 -10.40
CA LYS A 45 10.26 -13.79 -8.97
C LYS A 45 8.91 -13.87 -8.25
N THR A 46 7.89 -13.18 -8.73
CA THR A 46 6.53 -13.23 -8.16
C THR A 46 5.84 -14.53 -8.56
N ASP A 47 5.96 -14.96 -9.81
CA ASP A 47 5.40 -16.23 -10.30
C ASP A 47 6.00 -17.44 -9.59
N THR A 48 7.30 -17.41 -9.27
CA THR A 48 7.94 -18.48 -8.47
C THR A 48 7.43 -18.53 -7.03
N ILE A 49 7.11 -17.39 -6.42
CA ILE A 49 6.50 -17.33 -5.07
C ILE A 49 5.06 -17.88 -5.10
N ASP A 50 4.29 -17.57 -6.13
CA ASP A 50 2.91 -18.06 -6.28
C ASP A 50 2.87 -19.56 -6.60
N ALA A 51 3.75 -20.03 -7.49
CA ALA A 51 3.92 -21.45 -7.81
C ALA A 51 4.38 -22.28 -6.60
N GLN A 52 5.29 -21.74 -5.77
CA GLN A 52 5.73 -22.39 -4.52
C GLN A 52 4.60 -22.43 -3.46
N SER A 53 3.58 -21.58 -3.58
CA SER A 53 2.41 -21.56 -2.71
C SER A 53 1.31 -22.56 -3.12
N GLN A 54 1.40 -23.18 -4.31
CA GLN A 54 0.37 -24.08 -4.85
C GLN A 54 0.76 -25.58 -4.91
N ALA A 55 1.97 -25.98 -4.53
CA ALA A 55 2.38 -27.40 -4.55
C ALA A 55 1.80 -28.21 -3.37
N PRO A 56 1.05 -29.30 -3.59
CA PRO A 56 0.64 -30.19 -2.52
C PRO A 56 1.74 -31.21 -2.21
N ALA A 57 1.95 -31.44 -0.92
CA ALA A 57 2.75 -32.50 -0.29
C ALA A 57 4.28 -32.35 -0.29
N GLY A 58 4.81 -32.24 0.93
CA GLY A 58 6.12 -32.79 1.28
C GLY A 58 7.25 -31.79 1.46
N GLY A 59 7.32 -31.18 2.64
CA GLY A 59 8.63 -30.89 3.26
C GLY A 59 9.39 -29.64 2.79
N ALA A 60 8.71 -28.56 2.43
CA ALA A 60 9.31 -27.22 2.56
C ALA A 60 8.89 -26.66 3.93
N ILE A 61 9.83 -26.09 4.70
CA ILE A 61 9.46 -25.32 5.88
C ILE A 61 8.44 -24.29 5.41
N PRO A 62 7.18 -24.36 5.87
CA PRO A 62 6.22 -23.36 5.48
C PRO A 62 6.81 -22.05 6.01
N PHE A 63 6.87 -21.01 5.19
CA PHE A 63 6.68 -19.69 5.75
C PHE A 63 5.31 -19.80 6.40
N SER A 64 5.30 -20.18 7.68
CA SER A 64 4.07 -20.54 8.36
C SER A 64 3.19 -19.34 8.12
N ARG A 65 2.06 -19.49 7.43
CA ARG A 65 0.99 -18.50 7.52
C ARG A 65 0.68 -18.49 9.00
N VAL A 66 1.38 -17.61 9.72
CA VAL A 66 1.26 -17.45 11.15
C VAL A 66 -0.22 -17.15 11.28
N LYS A 67 -0.96 -18.08 11.89
CA LYS A 67 -2.38 -17.88 12.11
C LYS A 67 -2.46 -16.73 13.08
N ILE A 68 -2.62 -15.52 12.55
CA ILE A 68 -2.68 -14.31 13.35
C ILE A 68 -3.88 -14.50 14.30
N PRO A 69 -3.65 -14.55 15.62
CA PRO A 69 -4.73 -14.71 16.57
C PRO A 69 -5.71 -13.55 16.41
N LYS A 70 -7.00 -13.86 16.37
CA LYS A 70 -8.03 -12.82 16.36
C LYS A 70 -8.05 -12.11 17.72
N PRO A 71 -8.26 -10.79 17.74
CA PRO A 71 -8.41 -10.05 18.99
C PRO A 71 -9.57 -10.58 19.85
N LYS A 72 -9.46 -10.41 21.16
CA LYS A 72 -10.54 -10.77 22.10
C LYS A 72 -11.74 -9.83 21.93
N LEU A 73 -12.92 -10.30 22.35
CA LEU A 73 -14.13 -9.48 22.36
C LEU A 73 -14.12 -8.49 23.52
N LEU A 74 -14.63 -7.29 23.29
CA LEU A 74 -14.92 -6.30 24.33
C LEU A 74 -16.44 -6.18 24.53
N CYS A 75 -16.93 -6.51 25.73
CA CYS A 75 -18.36 -6.57 26.06
C CYS A 75 -18.95 -5.30 26.70
N GLY A 76 -18.18 -4.20 26.79
CA GLY A 76 -18.69 -2.95 27.34
C GLY A 76 -18.70 -2.86 28.87
N ALA A 77 -18.14 -3.86 29.57
CA ALA A 77 -17.82 -3.75 30.98
C ALA A 77 -16.93 -2.53 31.23
N ARG A 78 -17.20 -1.78 32.32
CA ARG A 78 -16.38 -0.64 32.75
C ARG A 78 -15.09 -1.09 33.43
N ASP A 79 -14.29 -1.84 32.68
CA ASP A 79 -12.98 -2.35 33.10
C ASP A 79 -11.91 -1.70 32.23
N ALA A 80 -11.17 -0.76 32.81
CA ALA A 80 -10.10 -0.04 32.14
C ALA A 80 -9.00 -0.99 31.63
N LYS A 81 -8.69 -2.05 32.38
CA LYS A 81 -7.66 -3.02 31.99
C LYS A 81 -8.13 -3.86 30.82
N ALA A 82 -9.40 -4.26 30.79
CA ALA A 82 -9.96 -4.97 29.65
C ALA A 82 -9.93 -4.10 28.38
N LEU A 83 -10.24 -2.81 28.51
CA LEU A 83 -10.19 -1.85 27.41
C LEU A 83 -8.76 -1.64 26.88
N GLU A 84 -7.78 -1.41 27.76
CA GLU A 84 -6.37 -1.24 27.37
C GLU A 84 -5.81 -2.48 26.66
N ASN A 85 -6.08 -3.67 27.19
CA ASN A 85 -5.65 -4.92 26.55
C ASN A 85 -6.30 -5.10 25.17
N TYR A 86 -7.58 -4.74 25.03
CA TYR A 86 -8.29 -4.84 23.75
C TYR A 86 -7.69 -3.91 22.68
N ILE A 87 -7.39 -2.66 23.06
CA ILE A 87 -6.74 -1.69 22.16
C ILE A 87 -5.35 -2.21 21.75
N PHE A 88 -4.56 -2.68 22.70
CA PHE A 88 -3.23 -3.24 22.43
C PHE A 88 -3.30 -4.46 21.50
N ASP A 89 -4.21 -5.40 21.76
CA ASP A 89 -4.40 -6.60 20.92
C ASP A 89 -4.79 -6.23 19.48
N LEU A 90 -5.62 -5.20 19.29
CA LEU A 90 -5.99 -4.69 17.96
C LEU A 90 -4.82 -4.03 17.23
N GLU A 91 -4.00 -3.22 17.91
CA GLU A 91 -2.81 -2.63 17.29
C GLU A 91 -1.85 -3.70 16.78
N GLN A 92 -1.59 -4.72 17.60
CA GLN A 92 -0.72 -5.83 17.22
C GLN A 92 -1.32 -6.65 16.08
N TYR A 93 -2.64 -6.85 16.08
CA TYR A 93 -3.36 -7.49 14.98
C TYR A 93 -3.19 -6.72 13.67
N PHE A 94 -3.41 -5.40 13.67
CA PHE A 94 -3.29 -4.58 12.46
C PHE A 94 -1.86 -4.48 11.93
N ARG A 95 -0.86 -4.45 12.82
CA ARG A 95 0.55 -4.55 12.43
C ARG A 95 0.84 -5.89 11.76
N ALA A 96 0.30 -6.99 12.29
CA ALA A 96 0.50 -8.32 11.72
C ALA A 96 -0.25 -8.52 10.38
N THR A 97 -1.40 -7.87 10.20
CA THR A 97 -2.20 -7.95 8.96
C THR A 97 -1.84 -6.88 7.93
N ASN A 98 -0.85 -6.02 8.19
CA ASN A 98 -0.49 -4.86 7.37
C ASN A 98 -1.70 -3.95 7.06
N THR A 99 -2.65 -3.83 7.99
CA THR A 99 -3.81 -2.95 7.83
C THR A 99 -3.43 -1.54 8.25
N VAL A 100 -3.06 -0.72 7.26
CA VAL A 100 -2.45 0.59 7.50
C VAL A 100 -3.44 1.77 7.50
N THR A 101 -4.58 1.67 6.82
CA THR A 101 -5.54 2.78 6.75
C THR A 101 -6.53 2.76 7.92
N GLU A 102 -6.82 3.91 8.49
CA GLU A 102 -7.72 4.03 9.66
C GLU A 102 -9.14 3.56 9.33
N GLU A 103 -9.62 3.86 8.12
CA GLU A 103 -10.95 3.45 7.65
C GLU A 103 -11.07 1.93 7.55
N ALA A 104 -10.00 1.24 7.15
CA ALA A 104 -9.98 -0.21 7.06
C ALA A 104 -9.89 -0.90 8.45
N LYS A 105 -9.44 -0.18 9.48
CA LYS A 105 -9.39 -0.68 10.87
C LYS A 105 -10.75 -0.64 11.56
N VAL A 106 -11.67 0.23 11.14
CA VAL A 106 -13.00 0.39 11.76
C VAL A 106 -13.81 -0.91 11.71
N THR A 107 -13.88 -1.56 10.54
CA THR A 107 -14.71 -2.76 10.37
C THR A 107 -14.22 -3.92 11.26
N PRO A 108 -12.93 -4.30 11.24
CA PRO A 108 -12.42 -5.34 12.15
C PRO A 108 -12.61 -4.99 13.62
N THR A 109 -12.29 -3.77 14.07
CA THR A 109 -12.47 -3.36 15.46
C THR A 109 -13.92 -3.56 15.91
N THR A 110 -14.87 -3.06 15.13
CA THR A 110 -16.30 -3.08 15.47
C THR A 110 -16.91 -4.49 15.42
N MET A 111 -16.36 -5.38 14.58
CA MET A 111 -16.72 -6.80 14.58
C MET A 111 -16.39 -7.48 15.92
N HIS A 112 -15.33 -7.03 16.60
CA HIS A 112 -14.87 -7.58 17.89
C HIS A 112 -15.49 -6.87 19.11
N LEU A 113 -16.51 -6.04 18.92
CA LEU A 113 -17.38 -5.57 20.00
C LEU A 113 -18.52 -6.57 20.24
N SER A 114 -18.90 -6.75 21.51
CA SER A 114 -20.05 -7.55 21.94
C SER A 114 -20.95 -6.79 22.90
N GLU A 115 -22.15 -7.33 23.15
CA GLU A 115 -23.11 -6.82 24.15
C GLU A 115 -23.36 -5.30 24.02
N ASP A 116 -23.32 -4.57 25.14
CA ASP A 116 -23.64 -3.16 25.21
C ASP A 116 -22.67 -2.30 24.39
N ALA A 117 -21.40 -2.69 24.29
CA ALA A 117 -20.43 -2.00 23.45
C ALA A 117 -20.83 -2.04 21.97
N LYS A 118 -21.35 -3.19 21.51
CA LYS A 118 -21.81 -3.34 20.11
C LYS A 118 -23.10 -2.56 19.86
N LEU A 119 -24.02 -2.54 20.83
CA LEU A 119 -25.25 -1.75 20.73
C LEU A 119 -24.95 -0.25 20.67
N TRP A 120 -24.06 0.22 21.53
CA TRP A 120 -23.60 1.61 21.54
C TRP A 120 -22.97 2.01 20.21
N TRP A 121 -22.07 1.18 19.66
CA TRP A 121 -21.46 1.45 18.36
C TRP A 121 -22.48 1.52 17.22
N ARG A 122 -23.47 0.61 17.20
CA ARG A 122 -24.53 0.63 16.18
C ARG A 122 -25.35 1.93 16.23
N SER A 123 -25.69 2.39 17.42
CA SER A 123 -26.39 3.68 17.59
C SER A 123 -25.54 4.84 17.04
N ARG A 124 -24.26 4.90 17.41
CA ARG A 124 -23.34 5.94 16.95
C ARG A 124 -23.10 5.92 15.45
N TYR A 125 -22.95 4.73 14.87
CA TYR A 125 -22.77 4.57 13.44
C TYR A 125 -23.97 5.12 12.65
N VAL A 126 -25.19 4.83 13.11
CA VAL A 126 -26.42 5.39 12.52
C VAL A 126 -26.43 6.91 12.62
N ASP A 127 -26.09 7.47 13.78
CA ASP A 127 -26.03 8.92 13.96
C ASP A 127 -24.99 9.61 13.07
N MET A 128 -23.85 8.97 12.80
CA MET A 128 -22.85 9.49 11.86
C MET A 128 -23.37 9.49 10.42
N GLN A 129 -24.04 8.42 9.99
CA GLN A 129 -24.62 8.33 8.65
C GLN A 129 -25.72 9.38 8.44
N GLU A 130 -26.46 9.71 9.49
CA GLU A 130 -27.49 10.74 9.48
C GLU A 130 -26.94 12.16 9.73
N GLY A 131 -25.62 12.32 9.86
CA GLY A 131 -24.98 13.62 10.10
C GLY A 131 -25.28 14.24 11.47
N ARG A 132 -25.84 13.45 12.41
CA ARG A 132 -26.18 13.87 13.78
C ARG A 132 -24.99 13.83 14.73
N CYS A 133 -23.92 13.12 14.35
CA CYS A 133 -22.73 12.96 15.17
C CYS A 133 -21.48 12.95 14.30
N THR A 134 -20.48 13.74 14.69
CA THR A 134 -19.12 13.70 14.13
C THR A 134 -18.17 13.32 15.26
N ILE A 135 -17.31 12.32 15.03
CA ILE A 135 -16.20 12.03 15.94
C ILE A 135 -14.99 12.77 15.39
N ASP A 136 -14.62 13.86 16.06
CA ASP A 136 -13.29 14.44 15.87
C ASP A 136 -12.26 13.52 16.53
N THR A 137 -11.17 13.26 15.82
CA THR A 137 -10.00 12.50 16.30
C THR A 137 -8.93 13.46 16.76
#